data_AF-A0A1V4RL60-F1
#
_entry.id   AF-A0A1V4RL60-F1
#
_cell.length_a   1.000
_cell.length_b   1.000
_cell.length_c   1.000
_cell.angle_alpha   90.00
_cell.angle_beta   90.00
_cell.angle_gamma   90.00
#
_symmetry.space_group_name_H-M   'P 1'
#
loop_
_entity.id
_entity.type
_entity.pdbx_description
1 polymer ?
#
loop_
_entity_poly.entity_id
_entity_poly.type
_entity_poly.pdbx_seq_one_letter_code
_entity_poly.pdbx_strand_id
1 'polypeptide(L)'
;MSTFEYLMRVKREKGAGYLLLLDPDRLDRKALAAHIHCLNANGVDAILVGSSFLLSNDFDQVVEQIKKEAKIPVIIFPGGIYQISPKADAILFLSLLSGRNSEFLIGQQVKAAPILRDYGLESISTGYLLVESGRPTTVEYISNTPGWQLFCGYWNRIGTE
;
A
#
# COMPACT_ATOMS: atom_id res chain seq x y z
N MET A 1 -18.02 0.40 -11.38
CA MET A 1 -17.07 -0.71 -11.16
C MET A 1 -16.09 -0.22 -10.12
N SER A 2 -15.91 -0.99 -9.05
CA SER A 2 -14.97 -0.64 -7.99
C SER A 2 -13.52 -0.84 -8.43
N THR A 3 -12.57 -0.24 -7.72
CA THR A 3 -11.13 -0.40 -7.92
C THR A 3 -10.72 -1.86 -7.71
N PHE A 4 -11.29 -2.53 -6.70
CA PHE A 4 -11.05 -3.96 -6.49
C PHE A 4 -11.54 -4.81 -7.67
N GLU A 5 -12.73 -4.56 -8.18
CA GLU A 5 -13.27 -5.25 -9.37
C GLU A 5 -12.39 -5.03 -10.60
N TYR A 6 -11.87 -3.80 -10.77
CA TYR A 6 -10.89 -3.47 -11.81
C TYR A 6 -9.64 -4.34 -11.69
N LEU A 7 -9.02 -4.42 -10.51
CA LEU A 7 -7.80 -5.22 -10.29
C LEU A 7 -8.04 -6.72 -10.53
N MET A 8 -9.20 -7.22 -10.12
CA MET A 8 -9.58 -8.62 -10.36
C MET A 8 -9.79 -8.92 -11.86
N ARG A 9 -10.31 -7.95 -12.61
CA ARG A 9 -10.40 -8.05 -14.07
C ARG A 9 -9.01 -8.06 -14.70
N VAL A 10 -8.11 -7.17 -14.30
CA VAL A 10 -6.71 -7.13 -14.77
C VAL A 10 -6.04 -8.49 -14.56
N LYS A 11 -6.15 -9.06 -13.34
CA LYS A 11 -5.63 -10.41 -13.05
C LYS A 11 -6.19 -11.47 -13.99
N ARG A 12 -7.49 -11.45 -14.27
CA ARG A 12 -8.14 -12.44 -15.17
C ARG A 12 -7.67 -12.30 -16.62
N GLU A 13 -7.48 -11.08 -17.11
CA GLU A 13 -7.14 -10.80 -18.50
C GLU A 13 -5.64 -10.91 -18.79
N LYS A 14 -4.79 -10.48 -17.85
CA LYS A 14 -3.33 -10.43 -18.01
C LYS A 14 -2.58 -11.51 -17.22
N GLY A 15 -3.27 -12.26 -16.35
CA GLY A 15 -2.68 -13.24 -15.43
C GLY A 15 -2.13 -12.64 -14.14
N ALA A 16 -1.61 -11.41 -14.19
CA ALA A 16 -1.10 -10.65 -13.05
C ALA A 16 -1.34 -9.15 -13.23
N GLY A 17 -1.31 -8.39 -12.14
CA GLY A 17 -1.35 -6.93 -12.17
C GLY A 17 0.04 -6.34 -11.90
N TYR A 18 0.40 -5.29 -12.63
CA TYR A 18 1.61 -4.52 -12.38
C TYR A 18 1.27 -3.21 -11.65
N LEU A 19 1.53 -3.17 -10.35
CA LEU A 19 1.25 -2.01 -9.50
C LEU A 19 2.56 -1.33 -9.10
N LEU A 20 2.68 -0.03 -9.36
CA LEU A 20 3.89 0.72 -9.06
C LEU A 20 3.69 1.59 -7.81
N LEU A 21 4.59 1.45 -6.82
CA LEU A 21 4.59 2.24 -5.60
C LEU A 21 5.39 3.53 -5.76
N LEU A 22 4.74 4.65 -5.54
CA LEU A 22 5.33 5.98 -5.45
C LEU A 22 5.43 6.40 -3.99
N ASP A 23 6.66 6.68 -3.55
CA ASP A 23 6.96 7.24 -2.25
C ASP A 23 6.82 8.77 -2.31
N PRO A 24 5.79 9.39 -1.70
CA PRO A 24 5.55 10.84 -1.78
C PRO A 24 6.74 11.69 -1.33
N ASP A 25 7.58 11.18 -0.41
CA ASP A 25 8.72 11.93 0.12
C ASP A 25 9.93 11.92 -0.84
N ARG A 26 9.91 11.07 -1.87
CA ARG A 26 11.00 10.96 -2.88
C ARG A 26 10.63 11.52 -4.24
N LEU A 27 9.44 12.10 -4.39
CA LEU A 27 8.97 12.62 -5.67
C LEU A 27 9.47 14.05 -5.91
N ASP A 28 10.10 14.26 -7.06
CA ASP A 28 10.26 15.60 -7.61
C ASP A 28 8.91 16.08 -8.18
N ARG A 29 8.32 17.08 -7.53
CA ARG A 29 7.01 17.65 -7.90
C ARG A 29 7.02 18.27 -9.29
N LYS A 30 8.17 18.73 -9.79
CA LYS A 30 8.29 19.28 -11.15
C LYS A 30 8.27 18.19 -12.23
N ALA A 31 8.85 17.03 -11.93
CA ALA A 31 8.90 15.90 -12.85
C ALA A 31 7.70 14.95 -12.73
N LEU A 32 6.84 15.13 -11.71
CA LEU A 32 5.74 14.23 -11.38
C LEU A 32 4.81 13.98 -12.57
N ALA A 33 4.33 15.02 -13.25
CA ALA A 33 3.43 14.87 -14.39
C ALA A 33 4.04 14.03 -15.52
N ALA A 34 5.32 14.26 -15.84
CA ALA A 34 6.04 13.48 -16.84
C ALA A 34 6.20 12.02 -16.43
N HIS A 35 6.47 11.75 -15.15
CA HIS A 35 6.47 10.39 -14.62
C HIS A 35 5.11 9.72 -14.75
N ILE A 36 4.01 10.35 -14.33
CA ILE A 36 2.67 9.76 -14.41
C ILE A 36 2.26 9.49 -15.87
N HIS A 37 2.58 10.40 -16.80
CA HIS A 37 2.37 10.15 -18.22
C HIS A 37 3.15 8.95 -18.74
N CYS A 38 4.40 8.78 -18.29
CA CYS A 38 5.19 7.59 -18.59
C CYS A 38 4.51 6.32 -18.05
N LEU A 39 4.04 6.32 -16.80
CA LEU A 39 3.34 5.17 -16.21
C LEU A 39 2.09 4.79 -17.00
N ASN A 40 1.28 5.78 -17.39
CA ASN A 40 0.08 5.57 -18.20
C ASN A 40 0.39 4.90 -19.55
N ALA A 41 1.58 5.13 -20.12
CA ALA A 41 1.99 4.58 -21.42
C ALA A 41 2.69 3.21 -21.32
N ASN A 42 3.17 2.81 -20.13
CA ASN A 42 4.06 1.65 -19.95
C ASN A 42 3.39 0.45 -19.27
N GLY A 43 2.08 0.28 -19.45
CA GLY A 43 1.37 -0.93 -19.04
C GLY A 43 1.23 -1.13 -17.53
N VAL A 44 1.43 -0.08 -16.72
CA VAL A 44 1.13 -0.09 -15.28
C VAL A 44 -0.39 -0.15 -15.11
N ASP A 45 -0.87 -1.01 -14.22
CA ASP A 45 -2.29 -1.24 -14.00
C ASP A 45 -2.86 -0.39 -12.87
N ALA A 46 -2.06 -0.06 -11.86
CA ALA A 46 -2.43 0.88 -10.82
C ALA A 46 -1.21 1.52 -10.17
N ILE A 47 -1.41 2.68 -9.57
CA ILE A 47 -0.40 3.42 -8.83
C ILE A 47 -0.70 3.26 -7.35
N LEU A 48 0.27 2.77 -6.59
CA LEU A 48 0.24 2.79 -5.14
C LEU A 48 0.92 4.08 -4.65
N VAL A 49 0.34 4.76 -3.68
CA VAL A 49 0.93 5.97 -3.09
C VAL A 49 1.07 5.78 -1.59
N GLY A 50 2.29 5.87 -1.07
CA GLY A 50 2.55 5.68 0.35
C GLY A 50 4.03 5.64 0.70
N SER A 51 4.33 5.93 1.96
CA SER A 51 5.68 5.83 2.54
C SER A 51 5.59 5.20 3.92
N SER A 52 6.69 4.64 4.44
CA SER A 52 6.71 4.09 5.80
C SER A 52 6.63 5.18 6.88
N PHE A 53 7.01 6.41 6.54
CA PHE A 53 7.01 7.56 7.45
C PHE A 53 6.87 8.83 6.62
N LEU A 54 5.73 9.53 6.72
CA LEU A 54 5.61 10.84 6.09
C LEU A 54 6.33 11.88 6.95
N LEU A 55 7.28 12.56 6.33
CA LEU A 55 7.88 13.78 6.87
C LEU A 55 7.10 15.02 6.44
N SER A 56 6.34 14.92 5.34
CA SER A 56 5.66 16.03 4.71
C SER A 56 4.17 16.08 5.04
N ASN A 57 3.65 17.28 5.33
CA ASN A 57 2.24 17.52 5.65
C ASN A 57 1.36 17.63 4.38
N ASP A 58 1.85 17.14 3.25
CA ASP A 58 1.35 17.47 1.91
C ASP A 58 0.76 16.27 1.14
N PHE A 59 0.44 15.19 1.86
CA PHE A 59 -0.02 13.94 1.26
C PHE A 59 -1.24 14.13 0.35
N ASP A 60 -2.23 14.93 0.80
CA ASP A 60 -3.43 15.24 0.02
C ASP A 60 -3.10 15.92 -1.32
N GLN A 61 -2.19 16.91 -1.34
CA GLN A 61 -1.84 17.60 -2.58
C GLN A 61 -1.04 16.69 -3.52
N VAL A 62 -0.20 15.80 -2.97
CA VAL A 62 0.53 14.81 -3.78
C VAL A 62 -0.46 13.86 -4.46
N VAL A 63 -1.39 13.29 -3.69
CA VAL A 63 -2.41 12.39 -4.24
C VAL A 63 -3.27 13.12 -5.28
N GLU A 64 -3.67 14.36 -5.00
CA GLU A 64 -4.44 15.18 -5.96
C GLU A 64 -3.66 15.43 -7.25
N GLN A 65 -2.37 15.77 -7.18
CA GLN A 65 -1.53 15.98 -8.36
C GLN A 65 -1.34 14.71 -9.18
N ILE A 66 -1.09 13.57 -8.53
CA ILE A 66 -1.03 12.26 -9.21
C ILE A 66 -2.36 11.98 -9.90
N LYS A 67 -3.47 12.18 -9.18
CA LYS A 67 -4.81 11.87 -9.67
C LYS A 67 -5.23 12.71 -10.87
N LYS A 68 -4.78 13.96 -10.95
CA LYS A 68 -5.02 14.86 -12.11
C LYS A 68 -4.45 14.29 -13.42
N GLU A 69 -3.30 13.62 -13.34
CA GLU A 69 -2.58 13.11 -14.52
C GLU A 69 -2.78 11.60 -14.77
N ALA A 70 -3.20 10.86 -13.74
CA ALA A 70 -3.33 9.41 -13.79
C ALA A 70 -4.58 8.97 -14.57
N LYS A 71 -4.39 8.07 -15.53
CA LYS A 71 -5.49 7.39 -16.27
C LYS A 71 -5.82 6.01 -15.68
N ILE A 72 -5.01 5.55 -14.75
CA ILE A 72 -5.12 4.28 -14.03
C ILE A 72 -5.46 4.55 -12.55
N PRO A 73 -6.01 3.57 -11.82
CA PRO A 73 -6.38 3.76 -10.43
C PRO A 73 -5.20 4.18 -9.55
N VAL A 74 -5.46 5.13 -8.65
CA VAL A 74 -4.54 5.61 -7.62
C VAL A 74 -5.03 5.08 -6.28
N ILE A 75 -4.24 4.21 -5.67
CA ILE A 75 -4.57 3.46 -4.47
C ILE A 75 -3.60 3.86 -3.36
N ILE A 76 -4.12 4.22 -2.20
CA ILE A 76 -3.27 4.54 -1.04
C ILE A 76 -2.73 3.25 -0.43
N PHE A 77 -1.42 3.21 -0.19
CA PHE A 77 -0.74 2.18 0.59
C PHE A 77 -0.26 2.79 1.91
N PRO A 78 -1.11 2.79 2.96
CA PRO A 78 -0.89 3.61 4.13
C PRO A 78 0.20 3.05 5.06
N GLY A 79 1.12 3.91 5.48
CA GLY A 79 2.03 3.71 6.62
C GLY A 79 1.42 4.06 7.98
N GLY A 80 0.24 4.70 8.00
CA GLY A 80 -0.51 5.06 9.21
C GLY A 80 -1.73 5.94 8.89
N ILE A 81 -2.51 6.31 9.90
CA ILE A 81 -3.77 7.10 9.75
C ILE A 81 -3.59 8.49 9.11
N TYR A 82 -2.37 9.02 9.12
CA TYR A 82 -2.04 10.31 8.50
C TYR A 82 -1.90 10.22 6.96
N GLN A 83 -1.87 9.01 6.41
CA GLN A 83 -1.89 8.73 4.97
C GLN A 83 -3.31 8.36 4.51
N ILE A 84 -4.27 9.27 4.69
CA ILE A 84 -5.63 9.08 4.19
C ILE A 84 -6.00 10.33 3.39
N SER A 85 -6.47 10.11 2.16
CA SER A 85 -6.91 11.19 1.27
C SER A 85 -8.20 10.82 0.55
N PRO A 86 -9.23 11.68 0.54
CA PRO A 86 -10.46 11.44 -0.23
C PRO A 86 -10.24 11.59 -1.75
N LYS A 87 -9.04 11.99 -2.18
CA LYS A 87 -8.69 12.22 -3.58
C LYS A 87 -8.26 10.94 -4.32
N ALA A 88 -7.94 9.88 -3.60
CA ALA A 88 -7.60 8.59 -4.17
C ALA A 88 -8.85 7.82 -4.61
N ASP A 89 -8.68 6.79 -5.46
CA ASP A 89 -9.79 5.90 -5.84
C ASP A 89 -10.09 4.89 -4.73
N ALA A 90 -9.05 4.40 -4.07
CA ALA A 90 -9.15 3.42 -3.00
C ALA A 90 -7.99 3.52 -2.01
N ILE A 91 -8.12 2.82 -0.89
CA ILE A 91 -7.06 2.60 0.10
C ILE A 91 -6.93 1.10 0.38
N LEU A 92 -5.70 0.63 0.51
CA LEU A 92 -5.43 -0.69 1.07
C LEU A 92 -5.68 -0.64 2.58
N PHE A 93 -6.74 -1.29 3.03
CA PHE A 93 -7.08 -1.37 4.44
C PHE A 93 -6.26 -2.48 5.08
N LEU A 94 -5.00 -2.15 5.37
CA LEU A 94 -3.97 -3.09 5.82
C LEU A 94 -4.25 -3.59 7.23
N SER A 95 -4.07 -4.89 7.47
CA SER A 95 -3.87 -5.46 8.81
C SER A 95 -2.52 -6.15 8.86
N LEU A 96 -1.60 -5.68 9.71
CA LEU A 96 -0.26 -6.26 9.84
C LEU A 96 -0.35 -7.57 10.65
N LEU A 97 -0.60 -8.67 9.95
CA LEU A 97 -0.86 -9.99 10.56
C LEU A 97 0.38 -10.64 11.16
N SER A 98 1.56 -10.31 10.61
CA SER A 98 2.85 -10.78 11.13
C SER A 98 3.30 -10.01 12.39
N GLY A 99 2.60 -8.93 12.73
CA GLY A 99 2.93 -8.04 13.84
C GLY A 99 2.51 -8.56 15.21
N ARG A 100 3.29 -8.23 16.23
CA ARG A 100 2.88 -8.35 17.64
C ARG A 100 2.34 -7.04 18.22
N ASN A 101 2.37 -5.97 17.42
CA ASN A 101 1.88 -4.66 17.81
C ASN A 101 0.39 -4.53 17.48
N SER A 102 -0.45 -4.50 18.52
CA SER A 102 -1.91 -4.37 18.38
C SER A 102 -2.35 -3.10 17.67
N GLU A 103 -1.53 -2.04 17.70
CA GLU A 103 -1.80 -0.79 17.02
C GLU A 103 -1.86 -0.98 15.49
N PHE A 104 -0.97 -1.80 14.91
CA PHE A 104 -0.98 -2.09 13.46
C PHE A 104 -1.83 -3.31 13.08
N LEU A 105 -2.24 -4.12 14.06
CA LEU A 105 -3.16 -5.23 13.85
C LEU A 105 -4.62 -4.76 13.74
N ILE A 106 -5.05 -3.87 14.64
CA ILE A 106 -6.43 -3.37 14.71
C ILE A 106 -6.59 -1.90 15.15
N GLY A 107 -5.63 -1.33 15.89
CA GLY A 107 -5.75 0.02 16.45
C GLY A 107 -5.92 1.12 15.39
N GLN A 108 -5.03 1.16 14.40
CA GLN A 108 -5.05 2.14 13.30
C GLN A 108 -6.32 1.99 12.44
N GLN A 109 -6.79 0.75 12.26
CA GLN A 109 -7.97 0.41 11.47
C GLN A 109 -9.23 0.96 12.13
N VAL A 110 -9.36 0.81 13.45
CA VAL A 110 -10.48 1.37 14.23
C VAL A 110 -10.50 2.90 14.13
N LYS A 111 -9.32 3.54 14.20
CA LYS A 111 -9.19 5.00 14.05
C LYS A 111 -9.51 5.48 12.63
N ALA A 112 -9.11 4.74 11.60
CA ALA A 112 -9.32 5.07 10.20
C ALA A 112 -10.76 4.84 9.73
N ALA A 113 -11.44 3.80 10.24
CA ALA A 113 -12.78 3.41 9.78
C ALA A 113 -13.83 4.55 9.70
N PRO A 114 -14.01 5.41 10.72
CA PRO A 114 -14.96 6.52 10.61
C PRO A 114 -14.53 7.54 9.53
N ILE A 115 -13.24 7.85 9.42
CA ILE A 115 -12.69 8.78 8.42
C ILE A 115 -12.95 8.26 7.01
N LEU A 116 -12.68 6.98 6.77
CA LEU A 116 -12.86 6.34 5.47
C LEU A 116 -14.32 6.31 5.04
N ARG A 117 -15.22 6.04 5.99
CA ARG A 117 -16.66 6.09 5.75
C ARG A 117 -17.12 7.50 5.39
N ASP A 118 -16.66 8.50 6.14
CA ASP A 118 -17.05 9.89 5.94
C ASP A 118 -16.51 10.44 4.60
N TYR A 119 -15.35 9.95 4.13
CA TYR A 119 -14.80 10.27 2.81
C TYR A 119 -15.42 9.48 1.66
N GLY A 120 -16.18 8.41 1.95
CA GLY A 120 -16.69 7.50 0.91
C GLY A 120 -15.58 6.81 0.12
N LEU A 121 -14.38 6.67 0.70
CA LEU A 121 -13.22 6.11 0.03
C LEU A 121 -13.30 4.57 0.02
N GLU A 122 -13.12 3.96 -1.16
CA GLU A 122 -13.15 2.50 -1.29
C GLU A 122 -12.03 1.87 -0.46
N SER A 123 -12.41 1.00 0.48
CA SER A 123 -11.46 0.31 1.36
C SER A 123 -11.28 -1.14 0.90
N ILE A 124 -10.07 -1.47 0.44
CA ILE A 124 -9.73 -2.82 -0.02
C ILE A 124 -9.09 -3.59 1.14
N SER A 125 -9.84 -4.52 1.73
CA SER A 125 -9.38 -5.38 2.83
C SER A 125 -8.10 -6.14 2.45
N THR A 126 -6.99 -5.88 3.15
CA THR A 126 -5.68 -6.40 2.77
C THR A 126 -4.93 -6.92 4.00
N GLY A 127 -4.58 -8.21 3.99
CA GLY A 127 -3.64 -8.77 4.97
C GLY A 127 -2.20 -8.41 4.58
N TYR A 128 -1.45 -7.85 5.51
CA TYR A 128 -0.06 -7.45 5.30
C TYR A 128 0.87 -8.31 6.15
N LEU A 129 1.82 -8.98 5.49
CA LEU A 129 2.79 -9.87 6.11
C LEU A 129 4.19 -9.33 5.83
N LEU A 130 4.93 -9.03 6.89
CA LEU A 130 6.35 -8.75 6.83
C LEU A 130 7.13 -10.06 6.84
N VAL A 131 7.86 -10.29 5.77
CA VAL A 131 8.75 -11.45 5.61
C VAL A 131 10.19 -10.98 5.82
N GLU A 132 10.93 -11.68 6.67
CA GLU A 132 12.32 -11.34 6.98
C GLU A 132 13.17 -11.30 5.71
N SER A 133 13.93 -10.22 5.56
CA SER A 133 14.78 -9.96 4.38
C SER A 133 16.27 -9.93 4.73
N GLY A 134 16.66 -10.35 5.94
CA GLY A 134 18.05 -10.37 6.42
C GLY A 134 18.68 -8.99 6.71
N ARG A 135 17.95 -7.89 6.49
CA ARG A 135 18.33 -6.52 6.84
C ARG A 135 17.15 -5.81 7.49
N PRO A 136 17.38 -4.97 8.52
CA PRO A 136 16.31 -4.22 9.16
C PRO A 136 15.66 -3.25 8.16
N THR A 137 14.34 -3.26 8.08
CA THR A 137 13.56 -2.34 7.23
C THR A 137 12.90 -1.23 8.05
N THR A 138 12.60 -0.10 7.42
CA THR A 138 11.89 1.01 8.07
C THR A 138 10.54 0.57 8.64
N VAL A 139 9.85 -0.34 7.97
CA VAL A 139 8.57 -0.87 8.44
C VAL A 139 8.74 -1.71 9.69
N GLU A 140 9.77 -2.56 9.77
CA GLU A 140 10.07 -3.34 11.00
C GLU A 140 10.36 -2.42 12.19
N TYR A 141 11.14 -1.35 11.95
CA TYR A 141 11.48 -0.36 12.98
C TYR A 141 10.24 0.40 13.49
N ILE A 142 9.42 0.94 12.59
CA ILE A 142 8.26 1.76 12.95
C ILE A 142 7.13 0.92 13.55
N SER A 143 6.91 -0.29 13.01
CA SER A 143 5.85 -1.18 13.52
C SER A 143 6.26 -1.96 14.76
N ASN A 144 7.53 -1.88 15.18
CA ASN A 144 8.15 -2.71 16.21
C ASN A 144 7.81 -4.20 16.02
N THR A 145 7.86 -4.64 14.76
CA THR A 145 7.54 -6.00 14.34
C THR A 145 8.76 -6.56 13.63
N PRO A 146 9.44 -7.60 14.18
CA PRO A 146 10.44 -8.32 13.41
C PRO A 146 9.76 -9.00 12.21
N GLY A 147 10.40 -8.98 11.04
CA GLY A 147 9.94 -9.78 9.90
C GLY A 147 9.83 -11.25 10.32
N TRP A 148 8.80 -11.95 9.84
CA TRP A 148 8.73 -13.39 10.09
C TRP A 148 9.83 -14.09 9.31
N GLN A 149 10.68 -14.85 10.01
CA GLN A 149 11.41 -15.94 9.38
C GLN A 149 10.37 -16.94 8.89
N LEU A 150 10.18 -16.99 7.58
CA LEU A 150 9.64 -18.20 6.98
C LEU A 150 10.68 -19.29 7.27
N PHE A 151 10.44 -20.08 8.32
CA PHE A 151 11.15 -21.31 8.62
C PHE A 151 10.85 -22.34 7.51
N CYS A 152 11.32 -22.06 6.29
CA CYS A 152 11.28 -23.00 5.17
C CYS A 152 12.16 -24.24 5.46
N GLY A 153 13.03 -24.18 6.49
CA GLY A 153 13.91 -25.27 6.90
C GLY A 153 13.33 -26.26 7.93
N TYR A 154 12.22 -25.97 8.61
CA TYR A 154 11.71 -26.86 9.67
C TYR A 154 10.66 -27.88 9.21
N TRP A 155 10.02 -27.67 8.05
CA TRP A 155 9.06 -28.64 7.50
C TRP A 155 9.71 -29.93 6.98
N ASN A 156 11.02 -29.92 6.68
CA ASN A 156 11.76 -31.14 6.30
C ASN A 156 12.20 -32.00 7.49
N ARG A 157 11.91 -31.60 8.74
CA ARG A 157 12.37 -32.34 9.94
C ARG A 157 11.26 -32.99 10.76
N ILE A 158 10.00 -32.90 10.31
CA ILE A 158 8.83 -33.50 10.98
C ILE A 158 8.35 -34.76 10.23
N GLY A 159 9.23 -35.42 9.48
CA GLY A 159 8.89 -36.57 8.62
C GLY A 159 9.92 -37.70 8.60
N THR A 160 10.88 -37.73 9.52
CA THR A 160 11.79 -38.86 9.70
C THR A 160 12.10 -39.07 11.18
N GLU A 161 11.19 -39.73 11.88
CA GLU A 161 11.48 -40.70 12.93
C GLU A 161 10.56 -41.91 12.73
#